data_AF-A0A1V6B7P5-F1
#
_entry.id   AF-A0A1V6B7P5-F1
#
_cell.length_a   1.000
_cell.length_b   1.000
_cell.length_c   1.000
_cell.angle_alpha   90.00
_cell.angle_beta   90.00
_cell.angle_gamma   90.00
#
_symmetry.space_group_name_H-M   'P 1'
#
loop_
_entity.id
_entity.type
_entity.pdbx_description
1 polymer ?
#
loop_
_entity_poly.entity_id
_entity_poly.type
_entity_poly.pdbx_seq_one_letter_code
_entity_poly.pdbx_strand_id
1 'polypeptide(L)' 'MTLKNISRKNRNPVPNGIIYLKGGDLDEEIKIYRERVRIWNIKDFFSEPFFETKKVVYLPVYADYAGSS' A
#
# COMPACT_ATOMS: atom_id res chain seq x y z
N MET A 1 -3.52 12.49 -5.12
CA MET A 1 -2.33 11.66 -5.47
C MET A 1 -1.97 11.93 -6.92
N THR A 2 -0.72 12.29 -7.25
CA THR A 2 -0.33 12.61 -8.63
C THR A 2 0.61 11.53 -9.19
N LEU A 3 0.32 11.03 -10.39
CA LEU A 3 1.07 9.93 -11.04
C LEU A 3 2.37 10.38 -11.71
N LYS A 4 2.65 11.68 -11.70
CA LYS A 4 3.75 12.31 -12.46
C LYS A 4 5.13 11.74 -12.13
N ASN A 5 5.31 11.22 -10.91
CA ASN A 5 6.60 10.74 -10.41
C ASN A 5 6.70 9.20 -10.35
N ILE A 6 5.78 8.49 -11.01
CA ILE A 6 5.77 7.02 -11.02
C ILE A 6 6.04 6.55 -12.46
N SER A 7 7.18 5.91 -12.67
CA SER A 7 7.54 5.33 -13.96
C SER A 7 6.63 4.17 -14.33
N ARG A 8 6.20 4.10 -15.59
CA ARG A 8 5.49 2.92 -16.15
C ARG A 8 6.39 1.70 -16.28
N LYS A 9 7.68 1.91 -16.59
CA LYS A 9 8.66 0.82 -16.64
C LYS A 9 9.08 0.47 -15.22
N ASN A 10 8.69 -0.72 -14.76
CA ASN A 10 9.19 -1.26 -13.50
C ASN A 10 10.65 -1.72 -13.65
N ARG A 11 11.47 -1.47 -12.63
CA ARG A 11 12.88 -1.91 -12.56
C ARG A 11 13.18 -2.65 -11.25
N ASN A 12 12.20 -2.76 -10.37
CA ASN A 12 12.33 -3.35 -9.04
C ASN A 12 11.58 -4.69 -8.99
N PRO A 13 11.91 -5.57 -8.03
CA PRO A 13 11.15 -6.81 -7.81
C PRO A 13 9.67 -6.56 -7.46
N VAL A 14 9.38 -5.41 -6.85
CA VAL A 14 8.03 -4.97 -6.50
C VAL A 14 7.56 -3.91 -7.50
N PRO A 15 6.31 -3.97 -8.00
CA PRO A 15 5.81 -3.00 -8.97
C PRO A 15 5.89 -1.55 -8.47
N ASN A 16 6.06 -0.61 -9.41
CA ASN A 16 6.03 0.81 -9.08
C ASN A 16 4.65 1.20 -8.53
N GLY A 17 4.65 1.91 -7.41
CA GLY A 17 3.44 2.25 -6.69
C GLY A 17 3.69 3.26 -5.57
N ILE A 18 2.65 3.49 -4.78
CA ILE A 18 2.67 4.38 -3.63
C ILE A 18 2.81 3.51 -2.38
N ILE A 19 3.78 3.82 -1.53
CA ILE A 19 3.91 3.26 -0.18
C ILE A 19 3.62 4.37 0.80
N TYR A 20 2.74 4.11 1.75
CA TYR A 20 2.33 5.09 2.74
C TYR A 20 2.24 4.47 4.13
N LEU A 21 2.72 5.21 5.13
CA LEU A 21 2.66 4.85 6.54
C LEU A 21 1.59 5.70 7.20
N LYS A 22 0.61 5.07 7.85
CA LYS A 22 -0.41 5.82 8.62
C LYS A 22 -0.80 5.08 9.88
N GLY A 23 -1.10 5.87 10.91
CA GLY A 23 -1.72 5.39 12.15
C GLY A 23 -3.24 5.56 12.11
N GLY A 24 -3.95 4.69 12.82
CA GLY A 24 -5.40 4.77 12.99
C GLY A 24 -6.19 3.86 12.05
N ASP A 25 -7.49 4.12 11.98
CA ASP A 25 -8.38 3.41 11.06
C ASP A 25 -8.32 4.03 9.67
N LEU A 26 -8.13 3.18 8.67
CA LEU A 26 -7.98 3.54 7.28
C LEU A 26 -9.16 3.03 6.45
N ASP A 27 -9.99 2.12 6.98
CA ASP A 27 -10.91 1.29 6.18
C ASP A 27 -11.81 2.10 5.24
N GLU A 28 -12.31 3.26 5.69
CA GLU A 28 -13.10 4.18 4.87
C GLU A 28 -12.31 4.79 3.71
N GLU A 29 -11.07 5.24 3.94
CA GLU A 29 -10.23 5.90 2.93
C GLU A 29 -9.76 4.94 1.82
N ILE A 30 -9.46 3.70 2.20
CA ILE A 30 -8.97 2.65 1.29
C ILE A 30 -10.09 1.84 0.65
N LYS A 31 -11.34 1.98 1.09
CA LYS A 31 -12.50 1.23 0.56
C LYS A 31 -12.59 1.29 -0.97
N ILE A 32 -12.34 2.47 -1.54
CA ILE A 32 -12.36 2.72 -3.00
C ILE A 32 -11.25 1.96 -3.73
N TYR A 33 -10.16 1.63 -3.02
CA TYR A 33 -8.98 0.98 -3.57
C TYR A 33 -8.76 -0.41 -2.98
N ARG A 34 -9.74 -1.00 -2.27
CA ARG A 34 -9.55 -2.18 -1.41
C ARG A 34 -9.00 -3.39 -2.17
N GLU A 35 -9.45 -3.58 -3.41
CA GLU A 35 -8.99 -4.67 -4.30
C GLU A 35 -7.56 -4.45 -4.83
N ARG A 36 -7.06 -3.22 -4.68
CA ARG A 36 -5.81 -2.74 -5.25
C ARG A 36 -4.73 -2.54 -4.21
N VAL A 37 -5.09 -2.30 -2.96
CA VAL A 37 -4.14 -2.03 -1.88
C VAL A 37 -3.73 -3.29 -1.16
N ARG A 38 -2.45 -3.34 -0.76
CA ARG A 38 -1.95 -4.29 0.24
C ARG A 38 -1.69 -3.54 1.52
N ILE A 39 -2.07 -4.14 2.64
CA ILE A 39 -1.97 -3.53 3.97
C ILE A 39 -1.26 -4.51 4.90
N TRP A 40 -0.30 -4.01 5.65
CA TRP A 40 0.38 -4.75 6.71
C TRP A 40 0.32 -3.98 8.01
N ASN A 41 0.06 -4.68 9.12
CA ASN A 41 0.14 -4.06 10.43
C ASN A 41 1.60 -4.03 10.87
N ILE A 42 2.06 -2.89 11.39
CA ILE A 42 3.48 -2.73 11.77
C ILE A 42 3.78 -3.48 13.06
N LYS A 43 2.76 -3.68 13.89
CA LYS A 43 2.84 -4.56 15.07
C LYS A 43 3.25 -6.00 14.76
N ASP A 44 3.06 -6.46 13.52
CA ASP A 44 3.49 -7.80 13.09
C ASP A 44 5.02 -7.88 12.95
N PHE A 45 5.72 -6.74 12.93
CA PHE A 45 7.16 -6.62 12.80
C PHE A 45 7.84 -5.98 14.03
N PHE A 46 7.13 -5.11 14.76
CA PHE A 46 7.65 -4.38 15.91
C PHE A 46 6.68 -4.44 17.09
N SER A 47 7.16 -4.83 18.27
CA SER A 47 6.32 -5.04 19.45
C SER A 47 6.07 -3.78 20.29
N GLU A 48 6.58 -2.61 19.90
CA GLU A 48 6.45 -1.39 20.70
C GLU A 48 5.00 -0.83 20.65
N PRO A 49 4.47 -0.30 21.78
CA PRO A 49 3.10 0.24 21.82
C PRO A 49 2.82 1.33 20.77
N PHE A 50 3.84 2.09 20.40
CA PHE A 50 3.75 3.12 19.35
C PHE A 50 3.32 2.57 17.98
N PHE A 51 3.60 1.29 17.69
CA PHE A 51 3.31 0.63 16.42
C PHE A 51 1.99 -0.15 16.39
N GLU A 52 1.30 -0.30 17.51
CA GLU A 52 0.07 -1.12 17.60
C GLU A 52 -1.01 -0.73 16.59
N THR A 53 -1.12 0.58 16.31
CA THR A 53 -2.15 1.13 15.42
C THR A 53 -1.60 1.54 14.05
N LYS A 54 -0.30 1.34 13.79
CA LYS A 54 0.33 1.77 12.55
C LYS A 54 0.26 0.67 11.49
N LYS A 55 0.03 1.11 10.26
CA LYS A 55 -0.10 0.25 9.08
C LYS A 55 0.75 0.80 7.94
N VAL A 56 1.32 -0.11 7.15
CA VAL A 56 1.89 0.20 5.84
C VAL A 56 0.84 -0.12 4.79
N VAL A 57 0.52 0.86 3.95
CA VAL A 57 -0.35 0.72 2.80
C VAL A 57 0.48 0.80 1.53
N TYR A 58 0.32 -0.17 0.65
CA TYR A 58 0.94 -0.20 -0.66
C TYR A 58 -0.12 -0.24 -1.75
N LEU A 59 -0.03 0.68 -2.70
CA LEU A 59 -0.88 0.76 -3.88
C LEU A 59 0.00 0.65 -5.15
N PRO A 60 0.05 -0.51 -5.81
CA PRO A 60 0.66 -0.63 -7.12
C PRO A 60 -0.16 0.16 -8.16
N VAL A 61 0.53 0.93 -9.00
CA VAL A 61 -0.10 1.83 -9.98
C VAL A 61 -0.13 1.23 -11.38
N TYR A 62 0.92 0.49 -11.76
CA TYR A 62 1.06 -0.11 -13.09
C TYR A 62 1.31 -1.62 -13.04
N ALA A 63 0.98 -2.28 -11.92
CA ALA A 63 1.00 -3.73 -11.90
C ALA A 63 -0.19 -4.23 -12.74
N ASP A 64 0.08 -5.12 -13.70
CA ASP A 64 -0.97 -5.93 -14.31
C ASP A 64 -1.64 -6.71 -13.17
N TYR A 65 -2.89 -6.37 -12.86
CA TYR A 65 -3.66 -7.08 -11.86
C TYR A 65 -3.93 -8.48 -12.40
N ALA A 66 -3.14 -9.45 -11.96
CA ALA A 66 -3.32 -10.88 -12.22
C ALA A 66 -4.57 -11.48 -11.55
N GLY A 67 -5.64 -10.69 -11.40
CA GLY A 67 -6.90 -11.04 -10.76
C GLY A 67 -8.13 -10.65 -11.58
N SER A 68 -7.97 -10.37 -12.87
CA SER A 68 -9.08 -10.24 -13.83
C SER A 68 -8.92 -11.31 -14.91
N SER A 69 -9.26 -12.54 -14.55
CA SER A 69 -9.83 -13.54 -15.47
C SER A 69 -11.26 -13.77 -15.04
#